data_AF-A0A1M5EGL3-F1
#
_entry.id   AF-A0A1M5EGL3-F1
#
_cell.length_a   1.000
_cell.length_b   1.000
_cell.length_c   1.000
_cell.angle_alpha   90.00
_cell.angle_beta   90.00
_cell.angle_gamma   90.00
#
_symmetry.space_group_name_H-M   'P 1'
#
loop_
_entity.id
_entity.type
_entity.pdbx_description
1 polymer ?
#
loop_
_entity_poly.entity_id
_entity_poly.type
_entity_poly.pdbx_seq_one_letter_code
_entity_poly.pdbx_strand_id
1 'polypeptide(L)'
;MFANFNDDIWDEYQWEAHLNEIAKQNTQLRRFIAPDASDSNPRWLTLLRENSDEWEAVDAFIEEELQLDDPYFEDDESDESKLDDFLWDEWEDEEPPIDEEDDFDAGEEWKELSNDFALSGNGSIEMLDIYNHSRELAVIILQWIEYSNPRFLNKDCTDFVGKVLQIGAKIAGGYGFGFEREFLGGNIAYTKKALYCANDGLTILQRDLKDTSLITRKQYLHFHERLFTLRNDIGIYIQELREQFYTSL
;
A
#
# COMPACT_ATOMS: atom_id res chain seq x y z
N MET A 1 37.13 14.05 15.31
CA MET A 1 35.89 14.71 14.87
C MET A 1 35.52 14.03 13.57
N PHE A 2 34.80 12.92 13.66
CA PHE A 2 34.41 12.12 12.50
C PHE A 2 33.14 12.74 11.94
N ALA A 3 33.24 13.29 10.72
CA ALA A 3 32.12 13.85 10.00
C ALA A 3 31.29 12.71 9.39
N ASN A 4 29.98 12.82 9.61
CA ASN A 4 28.85 12.01 9.14
C ASN A 4 29.07 11.10 7.91
N PHE A 5 28.94 9.79 8.12
CA PHE A 5 28.54 8.80 7.11
C PHE A 5 27.03 8.57 7.23
N ASN A 6 26.18 9.47 6.72
CA ASN A 6 24.74 9.22 6.72
C ASN A 6 23.99 10.03 5.65
N ASP A 7 24.47 10.02 4.41
CA ASP A 7 23.77 10.66 3.27
C ASP A 7 22.74 9.72 2.57
N ASP A 8 22.75 8.41 2.82
CA ASP A 8 21.87 7.45 2.10
C ASP A 8 20.60 7.00 2.84
N ILE A 9 20.43 7.28 4.14
CA ILE A 9 19.23 6.84 4.88
C ILE A 9 18.20 7.98 4.92
N TRP A 10 17.12 7.82 4.14
CA TRP A 10 16.03 8.79 4.09
C TRP A 10 15.05 8.62 5.24
N ASP A 11 14.66 9.73 5.87
CA ASP A 11 13.62 9.75 6.88
C ASP A 11 12.19 9.71 6.29
N GLU A 12 11.17 9.57 7.15
CA GLU A 12 9.77 9.49 6.71
C GLU A 12 9.28 10.72 5.92
N TYR A 13 9.88 11.90 6.13
CA TYR A 13 9.47 13.13 5.48
C TYR A 13 10.06 13.24 4.08
N GLN A 14 11.31 12.79 3.91
CA GLN A 14 11.95 12.67 2.60
C GLN A 14 11.21 11.66 1.73
N TRP A 15 10.91 10.48 2.28
CA TRP A 15 10.08 9.47 1.61
C TRP A 15 8.68 10.00 1.27
N GLU A 16 8.01 10.68 2.20
CA GLU A 16 6.69 11.26 1.94
C GLU A 16 6.74 12.32 0.83
N ALA A 17 7.77 13.18 0.80
CA ALA A 17 7.93 14.18 -0.25
C ALA A 17 8.15 13.53 -1.63
N HIS A 18 9.04 12.55 -1.69
CA HIS A 18 9.35 11.80 -2.91
C HIS A 18 8.12 11.06 -3.47
N LEU A 19 7.43 10.30 -2.62
CA LEU A 19 6.22 9.56 -3.00
C LEU A 19 5.08 10.49 -3.46
N ASN A 20 4.97 11.67 -2.86
CA ASN A 20 3.99 12.67 -3.28
C ASN A 20 4.35 13.28 -4.65
N GLU A 21 5.64 13.44 -4.95
CA GLU A 21 6.09 13.90 -6.26
C GLU A 21 5.80 12.87 -7.35
N ILE A 22 6.15 11.60 -7.12
CA ILE A 22 5.82 10.47 -8.01
C ILE A 22 4.30 10.40 -8.26
N ALA A 23 3.48 10.42 -7.20
CA ALA A 23 2.03 10.35 -7.33
C ALA A 23 1.46 11.51 -8.16
N LYS A 24 2.04 12.71 -8.04
CA LYS A 24 1.65 13.88 -8.83
C LYS A 24 2.03 13.72 -10.29
N GLN A 25 3.22 13.19 -10.60
CA GLN A 25 3.64 12.88 -11.96
C GLN A 25 2.74 11.81 -12.59
N ASN A 26 2.45 10.72 -11.88
CA ASN A 26 1.53 9.66 -12.32
C ASN A 26 0.12 10.19 -12.59
N THR A 27 -0.39 11.08 -11.73
CA THR A 27 -1.70 11.72 -11.95
C THR A 27 -1.71 12.59 -13.20
N GLN A 28 -0.63 13.32 -13.48
CA GLN A 28 -0.50 14.11 -14.70
C GLN A 28 -0.45 13.21 -15.93
N LEU A 29 0.38 12.17 -15.91
CA LEU A 29 0.48 11.18 -16.98
C LEU A 29 -0.88 10.53 -17.29
N ARG A 30 -1.62 10.11 -16.27
CA ARG A 30 -2.98 9.56 -16.42
C ARG A 30 -3.95 10.54 -17.07
N ARG A 31 -3.90 11.84 -16.72
CA ARG A 31 -4.73 12.88 -17.35
C ARG A 31 -4.38 13.13 -18.81
N PHE A 32 -3.13 12.90 -19.21
CA PHE A 32 -2.69 13.03 -20.61
C PHE A 32 -3.02 11.80 -21.46
N ILE A 33 -2.95 10.60 -20.87
CA ILE A 33 -3.16 9.32 -21.58
C ILE A 33 -4.66 8.96 -21.68
N ALA A 34 -5.46 9.28 -20.67
CA ALA A 34 -6.89 9.00 -20.64
C ALA A 34 -7.72 10.30 -20.59
N PRO A 35 -7.96 10.98 -21.73
CA PRO A 35 -8.98 12.01 -21.80
C PRO A 35 -10.34 11.32 -21.74
N ASP A 36 -11.06 11.51 -20.63
CA ASP A 36 -12.41 10.98 -20.36
C ASP A 36 -12.52 9.46 -20.16
N ALA A 37 -12.29 8.99 -18.92
CA ALA A 37 -12.85 7.72 -18.47
C ALA A 37 -14.37 7.89 -18.28
N SER A 38 -15.11 7.59 -19.36
CA SER A 38 -16.57 7.62 -19.47
C SER A 38 -17.31 6.58 -18.61
N ASP A 39 -16.66 5.92 -17.64
CA ASP A 39 -17.32 4.96 -16.76
C ASP A 39 -17.59 5.62 -15.39
N SER A 40 -18.85 5.95 -15.14
CA SER A 40 -19.30 6.67 -13.95
C SER A 40 -19.18 5.85 -12.64
N ASN A 41 -18.70 4.61 -12.71
CA ASN A 41 -18.66 3.68 -11.60
C ASN A 41 -17.24 3.55 -11.03
N PRO A 42 -17.08 3.50 -9.70
CA PRO A 42 -15.78 3.32 -9.08
C PRO A 42 -15.23 1.90 -9.33
N ARG A 43 -13.90 1.76 -9.51
CA ARG A 43 -13.26 0.46 -9.83
C ARG A 43 -13.57 -0.64 -8.81
N TRP A 44 -13.60 -0.32 -7.52
CA TRP A 44 -13.95 -1.29 -6.47
C TRP A 44 -15.34 -1.91 -6.66
N LEU A 45 -16.28 -1.19 -7.26
CA LEU A 45 -17.63 -1.72 -7.53
C LEU A 45 -17.61 -2.72 -8.69
N THR A 46 -16.68 -2.56 -9.62
CA THR A 46 -16.44 -3.52 -10.69
C THR A 46 -15.78 -4.78 -10.12
N LEU A 47 -14.75 -4.63 -9.29
CA LEU A 47 -14.09 -5.76 -8.61
C LEU A 47 -15.05 -6.57 -7.75
N LEU A 48 -15.95 -5.91 -7.02
CA LEU A 48 -16.99 -6.59 -6.24
C LEU A 48 -17.92 -7.46 -7.10
N ARG A 49 -18.11 -7.13 -8.38
CA ARG A 49 -18.94 -7.91 -9.31
C ARG A 49 -18.18 -8.99 -10.07
N GLU A 50 -16.87 -8.80 -10.24
CA GLU A 50 -15.98 -9.72 -10.95
C GLU A 50 -15.58 -10.91 -10.07
N ASN A 51 -15.45 -10.69 -8.76
CA ASN A 51 -14.99 -11.69 -7.80
C ASN A 51 -16.14 -12.50 -7.18
N SER A 52 -15.82 -13.65 -6.60
CA SER A 52 -16.83 -14.59 -6.09
C SER A 52 -17.30 -14.24 -4.67
N ASP A 53 -16.43 -13.64 -3.87
CA ASP A 53 -16.74 -13.13 -2.54
C ASP A 53 -16.09 -11.77 -2.27
N GLU A 54 -16.48 -11.13 -1.16
CA GLU A 54 -15.96 -9.80 -0.82
C GLU A 54 -14.50 -9.84 -0.34
N TRP A 55 -13.99 -10.99 0.09
CA TRP A 55 -12.57 -11.14 0.48
C TRP A 55 -11.68 -11.08 -0.76
N GLU A 56 -12.00 -11.87 -1.78
CA GLU A 56 -11.33 -11.84 -3.09
C GLU A 56 -11.42 -10.44 -3.71
N ALA A 57 -12.56 -9.77 -3.61
CA ALA A 57 -12.70 -8.40 -4.10
C ALA A 57 -11.80 -7.39 -3.37
N VAL A 58 -11.61 -7.55 -2.04
CA VAL A 58 -10.68 -6.73 -1.25
C VAL A 58 -9.24 -7.01 -1.63
N ASP A 59 -8.87 -8.28 -1.77
CA ASP A 59 -7.50 -8.67 -2.10
C ASP A 59 -7.12 -8.21 -3.51
N ALA A 60 -8.01 -8.38 -4.49
CA ALA A 60 -7.82 -7.85 -5.85
C ALA A 60 -7.72 -6.32 -5.86
N PHE A 61 -8.49 -5.62 -5.02
CA PHE A 61 -8.38 -4.16 -4.91
C PHE A 61 -7.02 -3.74 -4.33
N ILE A 62 -6.54 -4.46 -3.31
CA ILE A 62 -5.23 -4.19 -2.70
C ILE A 62 -4.13 -4.38 -3.74
N GLU A 63 -4.16 -5.49 -4.48
CA GLU A 63 -3.20 -5.79 -5.55
C GLU A 63 -3.22 -4.73 -6.66
N GLU A 64 -4.40 -4.36 -7.19
CA GLU A 64 -4.51 -3.31 -8.20
C GLU A 64 -4.00 -1.96 -7.67
N GLU A 65 -4.34 -1.56 -6.44
CA GLU A 65 -3.84 -0.31 -5.88
C GLU A 65 -2.32 -0.31 -5.68
N LEU A 66 -1.71 -1.45 -5.34
CA LEU A 66 -0.26 -1.56 -5.23
C LEU A 66 0.41 -1.36 -6.60
N GLN A 67 -0.11 -1.98 -7.66
CA GLN A 67 0.37 -1.77 -9.03
C GLN A 67 0.19 -0.32 -9.49
N LEU A 68 -0.87 0.35 -9.06
CA LEU A 68 -1.16 1.73 -9.48
C LEU A 68 -0.33 2.77 -8.74
N ASP A 69 -0.01 2.52 -7.48
CA ASP A 69 0.74 3.44 -6.63
C ASP A 69 2.24 3.44 -6.94
N ASP A 70 2.73 2.42 -7.64
CA ASP A 70 4.13 2.09 -7.52
C ASP A 70 4.95 2.01 -8.81
N PRO A 71 6.03 2.80 -8.92
CA PRO A 71 7.09 2.58 -9.88
C PRO A 71 8.17 1.58 -9.39
N TYR A 72 8.05 1.02 -8.18
CA TYR A 72 9.01 0.10 -7.57
C TYR A 72 8.55 -1.39 -7.56
N PHE A 73 7.28 -1.66 -7.89
CA PHE A 73 6.59 -2.96 -7.90
C PHE A 73 6.06 -3.28 -9.31
N GLU A 74 6.61 -2.68 -10.37
CA GLU A 74 6.35 -3.14 -11.74
C GLU A 74 6.75 -4.62 -11.83
N ASP A 75 5.79 -5.49 -12.16
CA ASP A 75 6.04 -6.93 -12.40
C ASP A 75 7.13 -7.07 -13.46
N ASP A 76 8.27 -7.59 -13.02
CA ASP A 76 9.40 -7.95 -13.88
C ASP A 76 8.96 -8.96 -14.94
N GLU A 77 8.70 -8.47 -16.15
CA GLU A 77 9.09 -9.18 -17.37
C GLU A 77 9.97 -8.33 -18.32
N SER A 78 10.30 -7.08 -17.96
CA SER A 78 11.38 -6.35 -18.63
C SER A 78 11.81 -5.09 -17.87
N ASP A 79 12.66 -5.21 -16.85
CA ASP A 79 13.87 -4.38 -16.70
C ASP A 79 14.42 -4.54 -15.27
N GLU A 80 15.14 -5.64 -15.03
CA GLU A 80 16.19 -5.71 -13.98
C GLU A 80 17.27 -4.62 -14.16
N SER A 81 17.16 -3.74 -15.17
CA SER A 81 18.11 -2.68 -15.49
C SER A 81 17.92 -1.37 -14.70
N LYS A 82 16.76 -1.11 -14.08
CA LYS A 82 16.51 0.21 -13.44
C LYS A 82 16.95 0.30 -11.98
N LEU A 83 17.01 -0.83 -11.26
CA LEU A 83 17.49 -0.84 -9.88
C LEU A 83 19.04 -0.78 -9.83
N ASP A 84 19.69 -1.40 -10.81
CA ASP A 84 21.15 -1.44 -10.93
C ASP A 84 21.74 -0.11 -11.44
N ASP A 85 21.02 0.61 -12.32
CA ASP A 85 21.44 1.93 -12.84
C ASP A 85 21.56 3.02 -11.76
N PHE A 86 20.94 2.85 -10.59
CA PHE A 86 21.07 3.79 -9.47
C PHE A 86 22.31 3.53 -8.60
N LEU A 87 22.87 2.30 -8.64
CA LEU A 87 23.95 1.87 -7.74
C LEU A 87 25.33 1.76 -8.42
N TRP A 88 25.40 1.72 -9.76
CA TRP A 88 26.66 1.44 -10.48
C TRP A 88 27.29 2.61 -11.25
N ASP A 89 26.76 3.83 -11.20
CA ASP A 89 27.31 4.99 -11.95
C ASP A 89 28.68 5.51 -11.40
N GLU A 90 29.28 4.82 -10.42
CA GLU A 90 30.57 5.21 -9.82
C GLU A 90 31.72 4.19 -10.06
N TRP A 91 31.50 3.02 -10.66
CA TRP A 91 32.52 1.96 -10.77
C TRP A 91 32.73 1.45 -12.22
N GLU A 92 32.88 2.36 -13.19
CA GLU A 92 33.53 2.01 -14.46
C GLU A 92 35.06 2.01 -14.28
N ASP A 93 35.66 0.84 -14.09
CA ASP A 93 37.00 0.56 -14.65
C ASP A 93 37.26 -0.96 -14.76
N GLU A 94 37.31 -1.41 -16.02
CA GLU A 94 37.92 -2.64 -16.56
C GLU A 94 37.33 -4.02 -16.17
N GLU A 95 36.35 -4.50 -16.96
CA GLU A 95 36.03 -5.94 -17.06
C GLU A 95 37.02 -6.72 -17.95
N PRO A 96 37.50 -7.90 -17.55
CA PRO A 96 38.12 -8.88 -18.43
C PRO A 96 37.06 -9.80 -19.08
N PRO A 97 37.30 -10.35 -20.29
CA PRO A 97 36.31 -11.17 -20.98
C PRO A 97 36.24 -12.56 -20.35
N ILE A 98 35.05 -13.01 -19.97
CA ILE A 98 34.80 -14.40 -19.56
C ILE A 98 34.02 -15.08 -20.69
N ASP A 99 34.64 -16.15 -21.20
CA ASP A 99 34.12 -17.04 -22.26
C ASP A 99 32.77 -17.66 -21.87
N GLU A 100 31.86 -17.70 -22.84
CA GLU A 100 30.60 -18.44 -22.82
C GLU A 100 30.89 -19.95 -22.85
N GLU A 101 30.49 -20.69 -21.81
CA GLU A 101 29.96 -22.08 -21.82
C GLU A 101 30.04 -22.67 -20.40
N ASP A 102 28.91 -22.75 -19.68
CA ASP A 102 28.58 -23.96 -18.89
C ASP A 102 27.11 -23.99 -18.44
N ASP A 103 26.45 -25.12 -18.70
CA ASP A 103 25.16 -25.53 -18.14
C ASP A 103 25.25 -25.57 -16.61
N PHE A 104 24.50 -24.73 -15.89
CA PHE A 104 24.38 -24.87 -14.43
C PHE A 104 22.97 -24.56 -13.94
N ASP A 105 22.16 -25.61 -13.88
CA ASP A 105 20.88 -25.72 -13.17
C ASP A 105 21.06 -25.65 -11.63
N ALA A 106 21.93 -24.74 -11.15
CA ALA A 106 22.19 -24.49 -9.74
C ALA A 106 22.00 -23.01 -9.39
N GLY A 107 20.90 -22.45 -9.89
CA GLY A 107 20.38 -21.14 -9.48
C GLY A 107 19.16 -21.23 -8.56
N GLU A 108 18.58 -22.42 -8.36
CA GLU A 108 17.33 -22.56 -7.59
C GLU A 108 17.54 -22.67 -6.06
N GLU A 109 18.75 -23.01 -5.59
CA GLU A 109 19.07 -23.03 -4.15
C GLU A 109 18.96 -21.63 -3.51
N TRP A 110 19.19 -20.57 -4.29
CA TRP A 110 19.04 -19.20 -3.81
C TRP A 110 17.57 -18.79 -3.58
N LYS A 111 16.61 -19.44 -4.27
CA LYS A 111 15.17 -19.27 -3.99
C LYS A 111 14.76 -19.94 -2.69
N GLU A 112 15.38 -21.06 -2.33
CA GLU A 112 15.17 -21.69 -1.02
C GLU A 112 15.78 -20.84 0.11
N LEU A 113 16.92 -20.19 -0.15
CA LEU A 113 17.54 -19.24 0.78
C LEU A 113 16.78 -17.91 0.91
N SER A 114 16.08 -17.44 -0.13
CA SER A 114 15.21 -16.24 -0.03
C SER A 114 13.93 -16.54 0.76
N ASN A 115 13.40 -17.77 0.67
CA ASN A 115 12.29 -18.23 1.50
C ASN A 115 12.69 -18.33 2.99
N ASP A 116 13.94 -18.71 3.28
CA ASP A 116 14.50 -18.69 4.63
C ASP A 116 14.90 -17.27 5.11
N PHE A 117 15.24 -16.34 4.20
CA PHE A 117 15.47 -14.92 4.53
C PHE A 117 14.14 -14.17 4.80
N ALA A 118 13.04 -14.54 4.14
CA ALA A 118 11.69 -14.09 4.49
C ALA A 118 11.23 -14.56 5.89
N LEU A 119 11.96 -15.50 6.51
CA LEU A 119 11.76 -15.95 7.89
C LEU A 119 12.69 -15.24 8.90
N SER A 120 13.47 -14.25 8.45
CA SER A 120 14.29 -13.39 9.31
C SER A 120 13.42 -12.32 10.00
N GLY A 121 12.80 -12.69 11.11
CA GLY A 121 12.30 -11.75 12.14
C GLY A 121 10.91 -11.14 11.93
N ASN A 122 10.48 -10.91 10.69
CA ASN A 122 9.20 -10.25 10.38
C ASN A 122 8.37 -11.13 9.43
N GLY A 123 7.64 -12.09 10.00
CA GLY A 123 6.83 -13.06 9.24
C GLY A 123 5.71 -12.43 8.40
N SER A 124 5.05 -13.23 7.55
CA SER A 124 3.96 -12.85 6.62
C SER A 124 3.12 -11.63 7.04
N ILE A 125 2.76 -10.77 6.08
CA ILE A 125 1.85 -9.62 6.31
C ILE A 125 0.53 -10.02 7.01
N GLU A 126 0.11 -11.28 6.86
CA GLU A 126 -1.03 -11.86 7.57
C GLU A 126 -0.86 -11.95 9.10
N MET A 127 0.35 -11.74 9.61
CA MET A 127 0.64 -11.62 11.05
C MET A 127 0.46 -10.18 11.56
N LEU A 128 0.29 -9.20 10.67
CA LEU A 128 0.11 -7.80 11.03
C LEU A 128 -1.36 -7.51 11.35
N ASP A 129 -1.67 -7.35 12.64
CA ASP A 129 -3.04 -7.14 13.13
C ASP A 129 -3.76 -5.98 12.43
N ILE A 130 -3.07 -4.85 12.21
CA ILE A 130 -3.68 -3.69 11.54
C ILE A 130 -4.04 -3.98 10.09
N TYR A 131 -3.31 -4.87 9.41
CA TYR A 131 -3.61 -5.29 8.04
C TYR A 131 -4.86 -6.16 8.03
N ASN A 132 -4.92 -7.18 8.88
CA ASN A 132 -6.10 -8.04 9.00
C ASN A 132 -7.35 -7.28 9.41
N HIS A 133 -7.25 -6.39 10.40
CA HIS A 133 -8.38 -5.54 10.82
C HIS A 133 -8.86 -4.62 9.69
N SER A 134 -7.94 -4.13 8.84
CA SER A 134 -8.31 -3.31 7.68
C SER A 134 -9.06 -4.12 6.62
N ARG A 135 -8.61 -5.35 6.31
CA ARG A 135 -9.27 -6.26 5.38
C ARG A 135 -10.66 -6.64 5.87
N GLU A 136 -10.77 -7.07 7.13
CA GLU A 136 -12.07 -7.39 7.73
C GLU A 136 -13.05 -6.22 7.67
N LEU A 137 -12.58 -5.01 7.98
CA LEU A 137 -13.44 -3.83 7.92
C LEU A 137 -13.89 -3.55 6.48
N ALA A 138 -12.99 -3.67 5.50
CA ALA A 138 -13.32 -3.50 4.09
C ALA A 138 -14.39 -4.50 3.64
N VAL A 139 -14.24 -5.78 4.00
CA VAL A 139 -15.24 -6.83 3.72
C VAL A 139 -16.60 -6.49 4.31
N ILE A 140 -16.65 -6.08 5.58
CA ILE A 140 -17.90 -5.69 6.25
C ILE A 140 -18.58 -4.52 5.51
N ILE A 141 -17.80 -3.56 5.02
CA ILE A 141 -18.30 -2.41 4.26
C ILE A 141 -18.79 -2.83 2.88
N LEU A 142 -18.07 -3.70 2.15
CA LEU A 142 -18.52 -4.20 0.85
C LEU A 142 -19.82 -5.00 0.97
N GLN A 143 -19.92 -5.89 1.96
CA GLN A 143 -21.14 -6.62 2.29
C GLN A 143 -22.30 -5.64 2.54
N TRP A 144 -22.07 -4.60 3.34
CA TRP A 144 -23.09 -3.58 3.59
C TRP A 144 -23.59 -2.91 2.31
N ILE A 145 -22.69 -2.62 1.36
CA ILE A 145 -23.04 -2.03 0.07
C ILE A 145 -23.85 -3.00 -0.80
N GLU A 146 -23.48 -4.28 -0.85
CA GLU A 146 -24.22 -5.28 -1.65
C GLU A 146 -25.68 -5.42 -1.21
N TYR A 147 -25.93 -5.38 0.10
CA TYR A 147 -27.28 -5.43 0.65
C TYR A 147 -27.99 -4.05 0.61
N SER A 148 -27.31 -2.99 0.18
CA SER A 148 -27.87 -1.65 0.07
C SER A 148 -28.53 -1.42 -1.28
N ASN A 149 -29.60 -0.62 -1.31
CA ASN A 149 -30.28 -0.32 -2.57
C ASN A 149 -29.36 0.53 -3.47
N PRO A 150 -29.09 0.14 -4.73
CA PRO A 150 -28.20 0.88 -5.63
C PRO A 150 -28.58 2.34 -5.86
N ARG A 151 -29.85 2.71 -5.62
CA ARG A 151 -30.32 4.10 -5.69
C ARG A 151 -29.70 5.03 -4.65
N PHE A 152 -29.06 4.48 -3.61
CA PHE A 152 -28.42 5.25 -2.54
C PHE A 152 -26.88 5.26 -2.65
N LEU A 153 -26.30 4.66 -3.69
CA LEU A 153 -24.89 4.82 -4.05
C LEU A 153 -24.66 6.23 -4.62
N ASN A 154 -24.51 7.20 -3.73
CA ASN A 154 -24.09 8.55 -4.07
C ASN A 154 -22.56 8.66 -3.98
N LYS A 155 -22.03 9.82 -4.40
CA LYS A 155 -20.58 10.09 -4.37
C LYS A 155 -19.98 9.91 -2.97
N ASP A 156 -20.65 10.38 -1.93
CA ASP A 156 -20.13 10.33 -0.56
C ASP A 156 -19.99 8.88 -0.05
N CYS A 157 -20.95 8.02 -0.39
CA CYS A 157 -20.90 6.59 -0.10
C CYS A 157 -19.73 5.94 -0.85
N THR A 158 -19.62 6.21 -2.14
CA THR A 158 -18.53 5.69 -2.98
C THR A 158 -17.15 6.12 -2.48
N ASP A 159 -17.00 7.39 -2.08
CA ASP A 159 -15.76 7.92 -1.54
C ASP A 159 -15.43 7.27 -0.20
N PHE A 160 -16.42 7.06 0.68
CA PHE A 160 -16.24 6.38 1.96
C PHE A 160 -15.72 4.94 1.78
N VAL A 161 -16.36 4.16 0.90
CA VAL A 161 -15.96 2.78 0.60
C VAL A 161 -14.53 2.76 0.05
N GLY A 162 -14.24 3.63 -0.92
CA GLY A 162 -12.89 3.76 -1.47
C GLY A 162 -11.85 4.07 -0.40
N LYS A 163 -12.14 5.00 0.52
CA LYS A 163 -11.22 5.34 1.61
C LYS A 163 -10.97 4.19 2.57
N VAL A 164 -11.97 3.37 2.88
CA VAL A 164 -11.80 2.18 3.73
C VAL A 164 -10.92 1.13 3.04
N LEU A 165 -11.19 0.84 1.76
CA LEU A 165 -10.42 -0.13 0.98
C LEU A 165 -8.93 0.27 0.85
N GLN A 166 -8.67 1.56 0.64
CA GLN A 166 -7.30 2.08 0.51
C GLN A 166 -6.45 1.89 1.77
N ILE A 167 -7.04 1.72 2.96
CA ILE A 167 -6.27 1.53 4.20
C ILE A 167 -5.41 0.26 4.09
N GLY A 168 -6.01 -0.86 3.69
CA GLY A 168 -5.29 -2.14 3.55
C GLY A 168 -4.20 -2.05 2.47
N ALA A 169 -4.51 -1.43 1.34
CA ALA A 169 -3.54 -1.23 0.26
C ALA A 169 -2.32 -0.40 0.71
N LYS A 170 -2.53 0.69 1.45
CA LYS A 170 -1.41 1.52 1.92
C LYS A 170 -0.60 0.83 3.03
N ILE A 171 -1.23 0.01 3.88
CA ILE A 171 -0.51 -0.83 4.86
C ILE A 171 0.34 -1.87 4.13
N ALA A 172 -0.21 -2.56 3.13
CA ALA A 172 0.52 -3.53 2.32
C ALA A 172 1.69 -2.89 1.58
N GLY A 173 1.50 -1.70 0.99
CA GLY A 173 2.56 -0.97 0.33
C GLY A 173 3.69 -0.60 1.29
N GLY A 174 3.35 -0.17 2.50
CA GLY A 174 4.34 0.11 3.55
C GLY A 174 5.10 -1.16 3.97
N TYR A 175 4.38 -2.26 4.20
CA TYR A 175 4.97 -3.56 4.50
C TYR A 175 5.92 -4.04 3.38
N GLY A 176 5.57 -3.79 2.11
CA GLY A 176 6.37 -4.15 0.94
C GLY A 176 7.74 -3.48 0.86
N PHE A 177 7.92 -2.29 1.46
CA PHE A 177 9.26 -1.67 1.59
C PHE A 177 10.17 -2.45 2.56
N GLY A 178 9.61 -3.22 3.47
CA GLY A 178 10.37 -3.93 4.49
C GLY A 178 10.70 -3.09 5.73
N PHE A 179 11.62 -3.60 6.52
CA PHE A 179 11.91 -3.11 7.89
C PHE A 179 13.39 -2.77 8.09
N GLU A 180 14.21 -2.91 7.06
CA GLU A 180 15.58 -2.45 7.07
C GLU A 180 15.61 -0.93 7.17
N ARG A 181 16.60 -0.39 7.88
CA ARG A 181 16.62 1.02 8.26
C ARG A 181 16.58 1.97 7.06
N GLU A 182 17.17 1.57 5.93
CA GLU A 182 17.19 2.32 4.67
C GLU A 182 15.78 2.47 4.05
N PHE A 183 14.93 1.45 4.19
CA PHE A 183 13.58 1.41 3.62
C PHE A 183 12.46 1.70 4.62
N LEU A 184 12.76 1.65 5.91
CA LEU A 184 11.79 1.83 6.99
C LEU A 184 11.14 3.23 6.96
N GLY A 185 11.82 4.26 6.44
CA GLY A 185 11.22 5.56 6.16
C GLY A 185 10.08 5.50 5.14
N GLY A 186 10.22 4.67 4.10
CA GLY A 186 9.20 4.40 3.08
C GLY A 186 8.00 3.65 3.66
N ASN A 187 8.27 2.63 4.49
CA ASN A 187 7.24 1.89 5.23
C ASN A 187 6.40 2.84 6.11
N ILE A 188 7.05 3.71 6.88
CA ILE A 188 6.37 4.71 7.70
C ILE A 188 5.55 5.68 6.85
N ALA A 189 6.09 6.16 5.73
CA ALA A 189 5.40 7.09 4.83
C ALA A 189 4.11 6.48 4.23
N TYR A 190 4.15 5.22 3.79
CA TYR A 190 2.96 4.51 3.31
C TYR A 190 1.95 4.23 4.42
N THR A 191 2.43 3.82 5.59
CA THR A 191 1.54 3.62 6.76
C THR A 191 0.87 4.92 7.18
N LYS A 192 1.54 6.09 7.05
CA LYS A 192 0.92 7.41 7.22
C LYS A 192 -0.17 7.69 6.17
N LYS A 193 0.01 7.26 4.92
CA LYS A 193 -1.07 7.32 3.90
C LYS A 193 -2.28 6.49 4.32
N ALA A 194 -2.08 5.30 4.90
CA ALA A 194 -3.17 4.50 5.47
C ALA A 194 -3.91 5.26 6.57
N LEU A 195 -3.17 5.93 7.46
CA LEU A 195 -3.74 6.76 8.52
C LEU A 195 -4.56 7.94 7.94
N TYR A 196 -4.09 8.59 6.88
CA TYR A 196 -4.85 9.65 6.21
C TYR A 196 -6.17 9.11 5.63
N CYS A 197 -6.14 7.95 4.96
CA CYS A 197 -7.36 7.31 4.45
C CYS A 197 -8.36 6.99 5.57
N ALA A 198 -7.89 6.51 6.72
CA ALA A 198 -8.76 6.24 7.87
C ALA A 198 -9.41 7.52 8.44
N ASN A 199 -8.64 8.62 8.55
CA ASN A 199 -9.17 9.91 9.00
C ASN A 199 -10.18 10.52 8.00
N ASP A 200 -9.90 10.41 6.70
CA ASP A 200 -10.82 10.84 5.65
C ASP A 200 -12.12 10.03 5.68
N GLY A 201 -12.02 8.69 5.79
CA GLY A 201 -13.17 7.81 5.94
C GLY A 201 -14.03 8.16 7.15
N LEU A 202 -13.42 8.43 8.30
CA LEU A 202 -14.14 8.90 9.50
C LEU A 202 -14.83 10.25 9.25
N THR A 203 -14.18 11.16 8.54
CA THR A 203 -14.73 12.48 8.22
C THR A 203 -15.96 12.34 7.33
N ILE A 204 -15.90 11.53 6.27
CA ILE A 204 -17.04 11.28 5.38
C ILE A 204 -18.18 10.60 6.15
N LEU A 205 -17.86 9.59 6.96
CA LEU A 205 -18.85 8.89 7.78
C LEU A 205 -19.59 9.83 8.74
N GLN A 206 -18.87 10.76 9.37
CA GLN A 206 -19.43 11.70 10.36
C GLN A 206 -20.16 12.88 9.72
N ARG A 207 -19.63 13.43 8.62
CA ARG A 207 -20.13 14.67 8.01
C ARG A 207 -21.22 14.39 6.97
N ASP A 208 -21.01 13.36 6.15
CA ASP A 208 -21.77 13.19 4.90
C ASP A 208 -22.73 12.01 4.97
N LEU A 209 -22.37 10.92 5.67
CA LEU A 209 -23.23 9.74 5.78
C LEU A 209 -24.11 9.73 7.02
N LYS A 210 -23.68 10.40 8.10
CA LYS A 210 -24.44 10.46 9.35
C LYS A 210 -25.82 11.06 9.10
N ASP A 211 -26.84 10.44 9.70
CA ASP A 211 -28.25 10.86 9.61
C ASP A 211 -28.87 10.80 8.20
N THR A 212 -28.17 10.21 7.22
CA THR A 212 -28.74 9.90 5.89
C THR A 212 -29.69 8.70 5.92
N SER A 213 -30.50 8.53 4.89
CA SER A 213 -31.34 7.32 4.73
C SER A 213 -30.56 6.07 4.33
N LEU A 214 -29.29 6.21 3.96
CA LEU A 214 -28.44 5.12 3.51
C LEU A 214 -27.94 4.26 4.68
N ILE A 215 -27.61 4.89 5.81
CA ILE A 215 -27.01 4.22 6.96
C ILE A 215 -27.93 4.30 8.18
N THR A 216 -28.21 3.16 8.80
CA THR A 216 -28.93 3.14 10.07
C THR A 216 -28.02 3.62 11.20
N ARG A 217 -28.60 4.14 12.28
CA ARG A 217 -27.83 4.54 13.47
C ARG A 217 -26.95 3.40 14.02
N LYS A 218 -27.43 2.16 13.96
CA LYS A 218 -26.67 0.98 14.41
C LYS A 218 -25.44 0.74 13.52
N GLN A 219 -25.61 0.79 12.20
CA GLN A 219 -24.51 0.65 11.25
C GLN A 219 -23.50 1.79 11.40
N TYR A 220 -23.97 3.04 11.52
CA TYR A 220 -23.10 4.19 11.74
C TYR A 220 -22.21 4.03 12.98
N LEU A 221 -22.80 3.66 14.12
CA LEU A 221 -22.04 3.45 15.36
C LEU A 221 -21.02 2.32 15.20
N HIS A 222 -21.42 1.23 14.55
CA HIS A 222 -20.53 0.08 14.32
C HIS A 222 -19.34 0.42 13.42
N PHE A 223 -19.59 1.08 12.28
CA PHE A 223 -18.52 1.48 11.36
C PHE A 223 -17.62 2.54 11.98
N HIS A 224 -18.19 3.49 12.72
CA HIS A 224 -17.41 4.51 13.43
C HIS A 224 -16.48 3.88 14.46
N GLU A 225 -16.99 2.97 15.29
CA GLU A 225 -16.19 2.27 16.31
C GLU A 225 -15.05 1.47 15.69
N ARG A 226 -15.34 0.65 14.66
CA ARG A 226 -14.33 -0.18 13.98
C ARG A 226 -13.26 0.69 13.31
N LEU A 227 -13.66 1.69 12.53
CA LEU A 227 -12.74 2.55 11.81
C LEU A 227 -11.92 3.45 12.75
N PHE A 228 -12.54 3.93 13.84
CA PHE A 228 -11.83 4.73 14.85
C PHE A 228 -10.78 3.91 15.60
N THR A 229 -11.09 2.66 15.92
CA THR A 229 -10.15 1.73 16.55
C THR A 229 -8.98 1.47 15.62
N LEU A 230 -9.25 1.04 14.38
CA LEU A 230 -8.23 0.81 13.37
C LEU A 230 -7.34 2.04 13.13
N ARG A 231 -7.93 3.24 13.06
CA ARG A 231 -7.19 4.51 12.94
C ARG A 231 -6.19 4.72 14.09
N ASN A 232 -6.56 4.34 15.31
CA ASN A 232 -5.68 4.50 16.46
C ASN A 232 -4.57 3.45 16.46
N ASP A 233 -4.90 2.20 16.12
CA ASP A 233 -3.94 1.11 16.03
C ASP A 233 -2.87 1.40 14.96
N ILE A 234 -3.27 1.91 13.79
CA ILE A 234 -2.33 2.40 12.76
C ILE A 234 -1.43 3.52 13.34
N GLY A 235 -2.00 4.44 14.11
CA GLY A 235 -1.24 5.53 14.73
C GLY A 235 -0.18 5.03 15.74
N ILE A 236 -0.49 3.97 16.48
CA ILE A 236 0.44 3.30 17.39
C ILE A 236 1.53 2.58 16.60
N TYR A 237 1.16 1.80 15.59
CA TYR A 237 2.10 1.09 14.73
C TYR A 237 3.11 2.03 14.04
N ILE A 238 2.69 3.22 13.61
CA ILE A 238 3.61 4.25 13.10
C ILE A 238 4.65 4.67 14.17
N GLN A 239 4.26 4.79 15.44
CA GLN A 239 5.24 5.09 16.50
C GLN A 239 6.19 3.93 16.72
N GLU A 240 5.70 2.68 16.68
CA GLU A 240 6.55 1.49 16.80
C GLU A 240 7.59 1.43 15.67
N LEU A 241 7.20 1.71 14.42
CA LEU A 241 8.12 1.78 13.29
C LEU A 241 9.15 2.91 13.46
N ARG A 242 8.76 4.08 13.97
CA ARG A 242 9.69 5.18 14.27
C ARG A 242 10.67 4.80 15.37
N GLU A 243 10.19 4.15 16.43
CA GLU A 243 11.05 3.65 17.51
C GLU A 243 12.07 2.65 16.95
N GLN A 244 11.66 1.75 16.06
CA GLN A 244 12.59 0.84 15.35
C GLN A 244 13.62 1.62 14.51
N PHE A 245 13.18 2.61 13.73
CA PHE A 245 14.07 3.43 12.89
C PHE A 245 15.17 4.11 13.70
N TYR A 246 14.84 4.65 14.87
CA TYR A 246 15.81 5.31 15.74
C TYR A 246 16.59 4.35 16.65
N THR A 247 16.11 3.14 16.89
CA THR A 247 16.79 2.16 17.76
C THR A 247 17.79 1.29 16.99
N SER A 248 17.63 1.16 15.67
CA SER A 248 18.58 0.48 14.77
C SER A 248 19.88 1.29 14.50
N LEU A 249 20.38 2.00 15.51
CA LEU A 249 21.59 2.84 15.51
C LEU A 249 22.81 2.13 16.08
#